data_AF-A0AAU6W8J5-F1
#
_entry.id   AF-A0AAU6W8J5-F1
#
_cell.length_a   1.000
_cell.length_b   1.000
_cell.length_c   1.000
_cell.angle_alpha   90.00
_cell.angle_beta   90.00
_cell.angle_gamma   90.00
#
_symmetry.space_group_name_H-M   'P 1'
#
loop_
_entity.id
_entity.type
_entity.pdbx_description
1 polymer ?
#
loop_
_entity_poly.entity_id
_entity_poly.type
_entity_poly.pdbx_seq_one_letter_code
_entity_poly.pdbx_strand_id
1 'polypeptide(L)'
;MLKNNYFYYFIYLFLMFILMFFMGLFFLMKNLTVGIEWEIISLNSNSIIMFILLDWISFLFMSLVLLISSMIMYYSKFYMSEEIHQIRFIYLVLMFILSMLLMILSPNLISILLGWDGLGFISYCLVIYYQNVKSFNSGMLTILMNRVGDAMILMSIVWMLNYGSWNMIFYKMIMQLDWYMELICILVVLGAITKSAQIPFSSWLPAAMAAPTPVSALVHSSTLVTAGVYLLIRFMNMLENTFILKLLFILSIMTMLMAGLSANYEFDLKKIIALSTLSQLGLMMCILSLNLKILCFFHLLTHAMFKSMLFMCAGIMIHMLLNNQDIRFMGSLVKFSPLLIMNFNIGNLALCGMPFLAGFYSKDLMSEMFLFYKFNLIFFFFFFFSIGLTVAYTLRLMMYSIFFNVNFFCLLSIYDNYNMVISMFFLMMLSLFGGSILTWLIFFNLIFIYLYIYFKFMVIIFMSLGLLFGMFMFKLKNFINKKIFLIFYFFFGKMFYMPYLFSYMLNLYYIIFSNYMLNMLDLGWLEKLGSQGLYKEFIKLSNFNNYIHLNNLKIYLFMFVMFFFFIIFFL
;
A
#
# COMPACT_ATOMS: atom_id res chain seq x y z
N MET A 1 -10.77 20.47 27.04
CA MET A 1 -11.75 19.99 26.03
C MET A 1 -11.13 19.06 24.98
N LEU A 2 -10.06 19.43 24.28
CA LEU A 2 -9.51 18.62 23.17
C LEU A 2 -9.10 17.18 23.53
N LYS A 3 -8.54 16.95 24.73
CA LYS A 3 -8.18 15.60 25.21
C LYS A 3 -9.38 14.66 25.41
N ASN A 4 -10.60 15.19 25.53
CA ASN A 4 -11.80 14.35 25.67
C ASN A 4 -12.27 13.82 24.31
N ASN A 5 -11.98 14.53 23.21
CA ASN A 5 -12.42 14.11 21.87
C ASN A 5 -11.83 12.74 21.48
N TYR A 6 -10.55 12.49 21.75
CA TYR A 6 -9.93 11.18 21.52
C TYR A 6 -10.67 10.04 22.24
N PHE A 7 -11.11 10.27 23.47
CA PHE A 7 -11.79 9.25 24.26
C PHE A 7 -13.21 8.97 23.76
N TYR A 8 -13.95 10.00 23.35
CA TYR A 8 -15.26 9.83 22.72
C TYR A 8 -15.18 9.04 21.41
N TYR A 9 -14.23 9.39 20.53
CA TYR A 9 -14.04 8.65 19.28
C TYR A 9 -13.56 7.22 19.52
N PHE A 10 -12.71 7.00 20.52
CA PHE A 10 -12.33 5.65 20.94
C PHE A 10 -13.56 4.81 21.32
N ILE A 11 -14.41 5.31 22.21
CA ILE A 11 -15.63 4.59 22.64
C ILE A 11 -16.55 4.31 21.46
N TYR A 12 -16.78 5.31 20.60
CA TYR A 12 -17.64 5.14 19.44
C TYR A 12 -17.13 4.05 18.49
N LEU A 13 -15.84 4.10 18.12
CA LEU A 13 -15.25 3.09 17.23
C LEU A 13 -15.26 1.70 17.88
N PHE A 14 -15.04 1.61 19.19
CA PHE A 14 -15.06 0.34 19.92
C PHE A 14 -16.46 -0.28 19.98
N LEU A 15 -17.51 0.53 20.22
CA LEU A 15 -18.90 0.07 20.19
C LEU A 15 -19.30 -0.41 18.77
N MET A 16 -18.90 0.33 17.74
CA MET A 16 -19.14 -0.07 16.35
C MET A 16 -18.41 -1.37 16.00
N PHE A 17 -17.18 -1.57 16.50
CA PHE A 17 -16.48 -2.84 16.37
C PHE A 17 -17.29 -4.01 16.92
N ILE A 18 -17.80 -3.89 18.16
CA ILE A 18 -18.56 -4.98 18.82
C ILE A 18 -19.79 -5.35 17.99
N LEU A 19 -20.55 -4.33 17.53
CA LEU A 19 -21.72 -4.54 16.69
C LEU A 19 -21.38 -5.29 15.39
N MET A 20 -20.33 -4.83 14.68
CA MET A 20 -19.93 -5.44 13.41
C MET A 20 -19.35 -6.85 13.59
N PHE A 21 -18.67 -7.12 14.70
CA PHE A 21 -18.16 -8.46 15.00
C PHE A 21 -19.32 -9.46 15.23
N PHE A 22 -20.32 -9.09 16.03
CA PHE A 22 -21.49 -9.96 16.26
C PHE A 22 -22.32 -10.15 14.99
N MET A 23 -22.50 -9.11 14.18
CA MET A 23 -23.12 -9.26 12.86
C MET A 23 -22.30 -10.19 11.96
N GLY A 24 -20.97 -10.07 11.96
CA GLY A 24 -20.09 -10.97 11.21
C GLY A 24 -20.25 -12.43 11.61
N LEU A 25 -20.33 -12.72 12.91
CA LEU A 25 -20.61 -14.07 13.42
C LEU A 25 -21.99 -14.58 13.00
N PHE A 26 -23.02 -13.74 13.07
CA PHE A 26 -24.38 -14.12 12.64
C PHE A 26 -24.44 -14.47 11.15
N PHE A 27 -23.81 -13.66 10.29
CA PHE A 27 -23.73 -13.91 8.84
C PHE A 27 -22.91 -15.15 8.53
N LEU A 28 -21.84 -15.40 9.29
CA LEU A 28 -21.01 -16.61 9.16
C LEU A 28 -21.81 -17.87 9.50
N MET A 29 -22.52 -17.90 10.63
CA MET A 29 -23.27 -19.08 11.08
C MET A 29 -24.42 -19.43 10.13
N LYS A 30 -25.07 -18.43 9.52
CA LYS A 30 -26.18 -18.65 8.59
C LYS A 30 -25.77 -18.69 7.12
N ASN A 31 -24.49 -18.49 6.80
CA ASN A 31 -23.99 -18.28 5.42
C ASN A 31 -24.84 -17.28 4.61
N LEU A 32 -25.22 -16.16 5.25
CA LEU A 32 -26.02 -15.13 4.61
C LEU A 32 -25.12 -14.16 3.83
N THR A 33 -25.62 -13.73 2.66
CA THR A 33 -25.03 -12.67 1.84
C THR A 33 -26.16 -11.73 1.43
N VAL A 34 -26.07 -10.45 1.80
CA VAL A 34 -27.09 -9.44 1.48
C VAL A 34 -26.48 -8.37 0.59
N GLY A 35 -27.04 -8.19 -0.61
CA GLY A 35 -26.71 -7.10 -1.52
C GLY A 35 -27.79 -6.03 -1.49
N ILE A 36 -27.40 -4.79 -1.24
CA ILE A 36 -28.28 -3.61 -1.34
C ILE A 36 -27.83 -2.82 -2.56
N GLU A 37 -28.72 -2.67 -3.54
CA GLU A 37 -28.49 -1.90 -4.75
C GLU A 37 -29.23 -0.57 -4.67
N TRP A 38 -28.52 0.53 -4.84
CA TRP A 38 -29.11 1.86 -5.00
C TRP A 38 -28.73 2.44 -6.36
N GLU A 39 -29.69 2.53 -7.27
CA GLU A 39 -29.48 3.12 -8.59
C GLU A 39 -29.35 4.65 -8.46
N ILE A 40 -28.20 5.19 -8.90
CA ILE A 40 -27.93 6.63 -8.86
C ILE A 40 -28.45 7.27 -10.15
N ILE A 41 -28.05 6.74 -11.31
CA ILE A 41 -28.36 7.29 -12.64
C ILE A 41 -28.48 6.15 -13.65
N SER A 42 -29.53 6.18 -14.48
CA SER A 42 -29.68 5.34 -15.67
C SER A 42 -29.36 6.14 -16.95
N LEU A 43 -28.35 5.74 -17.71
CA LEU A 43 -28.00 6.34 -19.01
C LEU A 43 -28.02 5.28 -20.11
N ASN A 44 -28.90 5.44 -21.12
CA ASN A 44 -28.95 4.61 -22.34
C ASN A 44 -28.57 3.13 -22.11
N SER A 45 -29.37 2.42 -21.32
CA SER A 45 -29.22 1.01 -20.90
C SER A 45 -28.18 0.69 -19.81
N ASN A 46 -27.29 1.61 -19.44
CA ASN A 46 -26.34 1.40 -18.35
C ASN A 46 -26.82 2.11 -17.08
N SER A 47 -27.05 1.34 -16.02
CA SER A 47 -27.40 1.86 -14.69
C SER A 47 -26.16 1.94 -13.79
N ILE A 48 -25.84 3.16 -13.35
CA ILE A 48 -24.79 3.40 -12.35
C ILE A 48 -25.40 3.13 -10.97
N ILE A 49 -25.01 2.01 -10.35
CA ILE A 49 -25.56 1.53 -9.08
C ILE A 49 -24.51 1.64 -7.97
N MET A 50 -24.87 2.19 -6.82
CA MET A 50 -24.12 2.02 -5.59
C MET A 50 -24.49 0.68 -4.96
N PHE A 51 -23.61 -0.32 -5.07
CA PHE A 51 -23.82 -1.64 -4.50
C PHE A 51 -23.14 -1.76 -3.12
N ILE A 52 -23.90 -2.14 -2.10
CA ILE A 52 -23.39 -2.45 -0.75
C ILE A 52 -23.55 -3.94 -0.48
N LEU A 53 -22.43 -4.62 -0.23
CA LEU A 53 -22.35 -6.06 -0.01
C LEU A 53 -22.04 -6.39 1.45
N LEU A 54 -23.01 -7.00 2.11
CA LEU A 54 -22.95 -7.41 3.50
C LEU A 54 -22.82 -8.94 3.57
N ASP A 55 -21.58 -9.39 3.77
CA ASP A 55 -21.20 -10.78 3.96
C ASP A 55 -20.39 -10.92 5.26
N TRP A 56 -20.20 -12.16 5.73
CA TRP A 56 -19.29 -12.43 6.83
C TRP A 56 -17.86 -11.90 6.60
N ILE A 57 -17.36 -11.91 5.35
CA ILE A 57 -16.03 -11.38 4.99
C ILE A 57 -15.98 -9.86 5.21
N SER A 58 -17.00 -9.09 4.81
CA SER A 58 -16.99 -7.62 4.97
C SER A 58 -17.17 -7.24 6.43
N PHE A 59 -18.06 -7.90 7.17
CA PHE A 59 -18.26 -7.64 8.58
C PHE A 59 -17.04 -7.97 9.44
N LEU A 60 -16.42 -9.14 9.26
CA LEU A 60 -15.22 -9.49 10.01
C LEU A 60 -14.08 -8.52 9.72
N PHE A 61 -13.85 -8.16 8.45
CA PHE A 61 -12.78 -7.21 8.12
C PHE A 61 -13.07 -5.80 8.65
N MET A 62 -14.30 -5.31 8.51
CA MET A 62 -14.73 -4.04 9.09
C MET A 62 -14.56 -4.02 10.61
N SER A 63 -14.92 -5.11 11.30
CA SER A 63 -14.74 -5.22 12.75
C SER A 63 -13.27 -5.05 13.14
N LEU A 64 -12.35 -5.68 12.42
CA LEU A 64 -10.91 -5.58 12.70
C LEU A 64 -10.34 -4.19 12.45
N VAL A 65 -10.74 -3.54 11.36
CA VAL A 65 -10.33 -2.17 11.07
C VAL A 65 -10.84 -1.21 12.14
N LEU A 66 -12.09 -1.36 12.59
CA LEU A 66 -12.67 -0.57 13.69
C LEU A 66 -11.96 -0.84 15.04
N LEU A 67 -11.59 -2.10 15.28
CA LEU A 67 -10.87 -2.49 16.49
C LEU A 67 -9.48 -1.87 16.57
N ILE A 68 -8.68 -2.04 15.51
CA ILE A 68 -7.33 -1.49 15.43
C ILE A 68 -7.39 0.04 15.49
N SER A 69 -8.32 0.67 14.77
CA SER A 69 -8.47 2.12 14.81
C SER A 69 -8.88 2.64 16.19
N SER A 70 -9.76 1.95 16.92
CA SER A 70 -10.10 2.34 18.30
C SER A 70 -8.86 2.35 19.21
N MET A 71 -8.05 1.29 19.16
CA MET A 71 -6.81 1.19 19.96
C MET A 71 -5.78 2.25 19.57
N ILE A 72 -5.69 2.56 18.27
CA ILE A 72 -4.79 3.63 17.77
C ILE A 72 -5.28 5.01 18.20
N MET A 73 -6.59 5.28 18.22
CA MET A 73 -7.12 6.54 18.74
C MET A 73 -6.78 6.71 20.22
N TYR A 74 -6.91 5.65 21.02
CA TYR A 74 -6.51 5.66 22.42
C TYR A 74 -5.00 5.89 22.60
N TYR A 75 -4.18 5.21 21.79
CA TYR A 75 -2.71 5.37 21.76
C TYR A 75 -2.28 6.80 21.36
N SER A 76 -2.91 7.36 20.33
CA SER A 76 -2.55 8.67 19.76
C SER A 76 -2.76 9.83 20.73
N LYS A 77 -3.68 9.70 21.71
CA LYS A 77 -3.92 10.71 22.74
C LYS A 77 -2.63 11.07 23.50
N PHE A 78 -1.78 10.09 23.79
CA PHE A 78 -0.50 10.34 24.44
C PHE A 78 0.59 10.67 23.43
N TYR A 79 0.70 9.88 22.35
CA TYR A 79 1.78 10.03 21.37
C TYR A 79 1.79 11.43 20.71
N MET A 80 0.63 12.00 20.43
CA MET A 80 0.48 13.31 19.80
C MET A 80 0.27 14.44 20.81
N SER A 81 0.46 14.20 22.11
CA SER A 81 0.07 15.15 23.15
C SER A 81 0.85 16.48 23.11
N GLU A 82 2.04 16.47 22.53
CA GLU A 82 2.93 17.63 22.37
C GLU A 82 2.69 18.40 21.06
N GLU A 83 1.93 17.84 20.11
CA GLU A 83 1.70 18.46 18.79
C GLU A 83 0.63 19.56 18.83
N ILE A 84 0.82 20.62 18.05
CA ILE A 84 -0.12 21.76 17.99
C ILE A 84 -1.40 21.37 17.22
N HIS A 85 -1.29 20.58 16.15
CA HIS A 85 -2.38 20.26 15.22
C HIS A 85 -3.07 18.92 15.50
N GLN A 86 -3.29 18.57 16.76
CA GLN A 86 -3.94 17.31 17.18
C GLN A 86 -5.35 17.11 16.59
N ILE A 87 -6.15 18.16 16.46
CA ILE A 87 -7.53 18.05 15.94
C ILE A 87 -7.52 17.64 14.46
N ARG A 88 -6.62 18.24 13.68
CA ARG A 88 -6.42 17.89 12.27
C ARG A 88 -6.07 16.42 12.11
N PHE A 89 -5.21 15.91 13.00
CA PHE A 89 -4.83 14.51 13.03
C PHE A 89 -6.04 13.59 13.24
N ILE A 90 -6.89 13.88 14.24
CA ILE A 90 -8.10 13.10 14.52
C ILE A 90 -9.02 13.03 13.29
N TYR A 91 -9.31 14.17 12.65
CA TYR A 91 -10.20 14.19 11.49
C TYR A 91 -9.61 13.43 10.29
N LEU A 92 -8.31 13.54 10.04
CA LEU A 92 -7.66 12.76 8.97
C LEU A 92 -7.75 11.26 9.24
N VAL A 93 -7.55 10.82 10.49
CA VAL A 93 -7.70 9.39 10.85
C VAL A 93 -9.15 8.91 10.69
N LEU A 94 -10.14 9.69 11.11
CA LEU A 94 -11.55 9.33 10.95
C LEU A 94 -11.98 9.26 9.48
N MET A 95 -11.56 10.24 8.66
CA MET A 95 -11.81 10.20 7.21
C MET A 95 -11.16 9.00 6.56
N PHE A 96 -9.97 8.61 7.00
CA PHE A 96 -9.28 7.42 6.50
C PHE A 96 -10.05 6.14 6.84
N ILE A 97 -10.61 6.04 8.05
CA ILE A 97 -11.43 4.89 8.44
C ILE A 97 -12.70 4.86 7.57
N LEU A 98 -13.35 6.00 7.35
CA LEU A 98 -14.55 6.08 6.51
C LEU A 98 -14.28 5.59 5.07
N SER A 99 -13.18 6.01 4.45
CA SER A 99 -12.85 5.57 3.08
C SER A 99 -12.51 4.08 3.01
N MET A 100 -11.86 3.51 4.03
CA MET A 100 -11.68 2.06 4.13
C MET A 100 -13.02 1.33 4.20
N LEU A 101 -13.96 1.79 5.03
CA LEU A 101 -15.26 1.14 5.17
C LEU A 101 -16.06 1.15 3.86
N LEU A 102 -16.04 2.27 3.13
CA LEU A 102 -16.68 2.39 1.82
C LEU A 102 -16.11 1.37 0.82
N MET A 103 -14.79 1.20 0.79
CA MET A 103 -14.14 0.22 -0.08
C MET A 103 -14.46 -1.24 0.33
N ILE A 104 -14.55 -1.53 1.63
CA ILE A 104 -14.85 -2.89 2.13
C ILE A 104 -16.24 -3.33 1.72
N LEU A 105 -17.21 -2.42 1.78
CA LEU A 105 -18.63 -2.68 1.52
C LEU A 105 -18.95 -2.76 0.02
N SER A 106 -18.14 -2.16 -0.85
CA SER A 106 -18.45 -2.07 -2.28
C SER A 106 -17.82 -3.21 -3.10
N PRO A 107 -18.61 -3.96 -3.88
CA PRO A 107 -18.09 -4.86 -4.91
C PRO A 107 -18.16 -4.26 -6.33
N ASN A 108 -18.86 -3.14 -6.53
CA ASN A 108 -18.91 -2.46 -7.81
C ASN A 108 -17.63 -1.62 -8.01
N LEU A 109 -16.97 -1.75 -9.16
CA LEU A 109 -15.76 -1.02 -9.52
C LEU A 109 -15.89 0.51 -9.37
N ILE A 110 -17.03 1.10 -9.75
CA ILE A 110 -17.24 2.56 -9.61
C ILE A 110 -17.24 2.95 -8.13
N SER A 111 -17.99 2.22 -7.31
CA SER A 111 -18.04 2.51 -5.87
C SER A 111 -16.73 2.20 -5.14
N ILE A 112 -15.97 1.20 -5.61
CA ILE A 112 -14.64 0.90 -5.09
C ILE A 112 -13.71 2.09 -5.34
N LEU A 113 -13.78 2.72 -6.52
CA LEU A 113 -12.96 3.89 -6.84
C LEU A 113 -13.12 5.01 -5.80
N LEU A 114 -14.34 5.28 -5.33
CA LEU A 114 -14.59 6.31 -4.30
C LEU A 114 -13.83 6.02 -3.01
N GLY A 115 -13.87 4.78 -2.53
CA GLY A 115 -13.09 4.37 -1.36
C GLY A 115 -11.58 4.35 -1.64
N TRP A 116 -11.19 3.83 -2.81
CA TRP A 116 -9.80 3.65 -3.23
C TRP A 116 -9.03 4.96 -3.39
N ASP A 117 -9.63 5.94 -4.05
CA ASP A 117 -9.08 7.29 -4.21
C ASP A 117 -9.08 8.05 -2.88
N GLY A 118 -10.16 7.92 -2.09
CA GLY A 118 -10.23 8.49 -0.75
C GLY A 118 -9.08 8.01 0.14
N LEU A 119 -8.76 6.71 0.08
CA LEU A 119 -7.61 6.13 0.78
C LEU A 119 -6.28 6.69 0.29
N GLY A 120 -6.11 6.82 -1.03
CA GLY A 120 -4.92 7.42 -1.62
C GLY A 120 -4.70 8.86 -1.15
N PHE A 121 -5.72 9.70 -1.25
CA PHE A 121 -5.65 11.11 -0.90
C PHE A 121 -5.40 11.33 0.59
N ILE A 122 -6.15 10.65 1.46
CA ILE A 122 -6.01 10.86 2.91
C ILE A 122 -4.66 10.32 3.41
N SER A 123 -4.18 9.21 2.83
CA SER A 123 -2.83 8.70 3.14
C SER A 123 -1.73 9.70 2.81
N TYR A 124 -1.84 10.41 1.68
CA TYR A 124 -0.91 11.47 1.31
C TYR A 124 -0.91 12.60 2.34
N CYS A 125 -2.09 13.08 2.76
CA CYS A 125 -2.22 14.09 3.81
C CYS A 125 -1.60 13.65 5.14
N LEU A 126 -1.73 12.38 5.51
CA LEU A 126 -1.15 11.82 6.73
C LEU A 126 0.38 11.65 6.65
N VAL A 127 0.93 11.31 5.48
CA VAL A 127 2.40 11.21 5.28
C VAL A 127 3.06 12.59 5.37
N ILE A 128 2.42 13.65 4.87
CA ILE A 128 2.95 15.02 4.87
C ILE A 128 2.65 15.78 6.17
N TYR A 129 2.14 15.11 7.21
CA TYR A 129 1.71 15.77 8.45
C TYR A 129 2.75 16.72 9.06
N TYR A 130 4.03 16.32 9.07
CA TYR A 130 5.15 17.08 9.63
C TYR A 130 5.71 18.18 8.72
N GLN A 131 5.25 18.29 7.46
CA GLN A 131 5.65 19.36 6.51
C GLN A 131 7.17 19.58 6.37
N ASN A 132 7.97 18.52 6.49
CA ASN A 132 9.42 18.53 6.25
C ASN A 132 9.73 18.16 4.80
N VAL A 133 10.86 18.64 4.24
CA VAL A 133 11.30 18.30 2.87
C VAL A 133 11.35 16.78 2.64
N LYS A 134 11.85 16.03 3.64
CA LYS A 134 11.85 14.56 3.59
C LYS A 134 10.44 13.97 3.50
N SER A 135 9.48 14.51 4.26
CA SER A 135 8.08 14.06 4.25
C SER A 135 7.35 14.46 2.95
N PHE A 136 7.67 15.62 2.36
CA PHE A 136 7.14 16.03 1.06
C PHE A 136 7.61 15.08 -0.04
N ASN A 137 8.92 14.79 -0.09
CA ASN A 137 9.47 13.86 -1.08
C ASN A 137 8.88 12.45 -0.94
N SER A 138 8.74 11.94 0.28
CA SER A 138 8.08 10.65 0.50
C SER A 138 6.60 10.69 0.11
N GLY A 139 5.89 11.76 0.46
CA GLY A 139 4.48 11.94 0.13
C GLY A 139 4.26 11.95 -1.39
N MET A 140 5.08 12.68 -2.14
CA MET A 140 5.02 12.72 -3.60
C MET A 140 5.26 11.34 -4.22
N LEU A 141 6.26 10.59 -3.73
CA LEU A 141 6.48 9.21 -4.18
C LEU A 141 5.26 8.31 -3.90
N THR A 142 4.63 8.43 -2.73
CA THR A 142 3.45 7.61 -2.40
C THR A 142 2.23 7.91 -3.27
N ILE A 143 1.93 9.18 -3.53
CA ILE A 143 0.74 9.55 -4.31
C ILE A 143 0.91 9.20 -5.79
N LEU A 144 2.08 9.45 -6.37
CA LEU A 144 2.34 9.13 -7.77
C LEU A 144 2.24 7.63 -8.03
N MET A 145 2.84 6.80 -7.17
CA MET A 145 2.76 5.34 -7.33
C MET A 145 1.34 4.80 -7.18
N ASN A 146 0.54 5.37 -6.27
CA ASN A 146 -0.86 4.97 -6.11
C ASN A 146 -1.73 5.41 -7.28
N ARG A 147 -1.47 6.60 -7.86
CA ARG A 147 -2.23 7.13 -9.01
C ARG A 147 -2.09 6.29 -10.27
N VAL A 148 -0.96 5.59 -10.44
CA VAL A 148 -0.82 4.58 -11.50
C VAL A 148 -1.88 3.48 -11.35
N GLY A 149 -2.13 3.03 -10.12
CA GLY A 149 -3.18 2.05 -9.83
C GLY A 149 -4.58 2.58 -10.10
N ASP A 150 -4.86 3.81 -9.66
CA ASP A 150 -6.15 4.47 -9.89
C ASP A 150 -6.46 4.57 -11.39
N ALA A 151 -5.45 4.90 -12.21
CA ALA A 151 -5.58 4.93 -13.67
C ALA A 151 -5.94 3.56 -14.26
N MET A 152 -5.35 2.46 -13.75
CA MET A 152 -5.69 1.11 -14.21
C MET A 152 -7.13 0.71 -13.85
N ILE A 153 -7.60 1.09 -12.65
CA ILE A 153 -8.99 0.86 -12.25
C ILE A 153 -9.94 1.70 -13.11
N LEU A 154 -9.62 2.96 -13.41
CA LEU A 154 -10.41 3.78 -14.32
C LEU A 154 -10.49 3.16 -15.72
N MET A 155 -9.39 2.65 -16.26
CA MET A 155 -9.42 1.92 -17.53
C MET A 155 -10.30 0.68 -17.44
N SER A 156 -10.27 -0.06 -16.33
CA SER A 156 -11.15 -1.22 -16.12
C SER A 156 -12.63 -0.85 -16.11
N ILE A 157 -13.00 0.31 -15.53
CA ILE A 157 -14.37 0.84 -15.53
C ILE A 157 -14.83 1.16 -16.95
N VAL A 158 -13.93 1.71 -17.78
CA VAL A 158 -14.22 2.01 -19.20
C VAL A 158 -14.46 0.72 -19.98
N TRP A 159 -13.61 -0.29 -19.81
CA TRP A 159 -13.80 -1.58 -20.50
C TRP A 159 -15.06 -2.33 -20.05
N MET A 160 -15.45 -2.19 -18.78
CA MET A 160 -16.68 -2.80 -18.25
C MET A 160 -17.97 -2.19 -18.82
N LEU A 161 -17.92 -1.00 -19.42
CA LEU A 161 -19.08 -0.43 -20.13
C LEU A 161 -19.60 -1.36 -21.22
N ASN A 162 -18.74 -2.18 -21.83
CA ASN A 162 -19.12 -3.15 -22.86
C ASN A 162 -20.12 -4.20 -22.35
N TYR A 163 -20.12 -4.47 -21.04
CA TYR A 163 -21.02 -5.42 -20.40
C TYR A 163 -22.29 -4.78 -19.82
N GLY A 164 -22.40 -3.44 -19.86
CA GLY A 164 -23.58 -2.69 -19.41
C GLY A 164 -23.72 -2.50 -17.91
N SER A 165 -23.06 -3.32 -17.07
CA SER A 165 -22.98 -3.11 -15.62
C SER A 165 -21.57 -3.33 -15.08
N TRP A 166 -21.26 -2.66 -13.96
CA TRP A 166 -19.94 -2.70 -13.30
C TRP A 166 -19.86 -3.68 -12.11
N ASN A 167 -20.92 -4.47 -11.90
CA ASN A 167 -21.01 -5.44 -10.81
C ASN A 167 -20.27 -6.74 -11.19
N MET A 168 -18.96 -6.76 -10.93
CA MET A 168 -18.06 -7.86 -11.28
C MET A 168 -18.43 -9.23 -10.66
N ILE A 169 -19.15 -9.25 -9.54
CA ILE A 169 -19.50 -10.50 -8.84
C ILE A 169 -20.43 -11.38 -9.70
N PHE A 170 -21.31 -10.78 -10.50
CA PHE A 170 -22.33 -11.52 -11.25
C PHE A 170 -21.79 -12.15 -12.55
N TYR A 171 -20.65 -11.68 -13.07
CA TYR A 171 -20.13 -12.15 -14.36
C TYR A 171 -19.35 -13.48 -14.31
N LYS A 172 -19.30 -14.14 -13.15
CA LYS A 172 -18.54 -15.40 -12.96
C LYS A 172 -18.88 -16.48 -13.99
N MET A 173 -20.16 -16.70 -14.29
CA MET A 173 -20.57 -17.91 -15.02
C MET A 173 -20.56 -17.77 -16.54
N ILE A 174 -20.59 -16.56 -17.09
CA ILE A 174 -20.93 -16.35 -18.51
C ILE A 174 -19.71 -15.89 -19.34
N MET A 175 -18.72 -15.22 -18.73
CA MET A 175 -17.72 -14.44 -19.48
C MET A 175 -16.26 -14.67 -19.05
N GLN A 176 -15.95 -15.78 -18.36
CA GLN A 176 -14.58 -16.06 -17.90
C GLN A 176 -13.56 -16.18 -19.04
N LEU A 177 -13.99 -16.54 -20.26
CA LEU A 177 -13.12 -16.77 -21.41
C LEU A 177 -13.08 -15.59 -22.40
N ASP A 178 -13.81 -14.52 -22.12
CA ASP A 178 -13.82 -13.36 -23.00
C ASP A 178 -12.52 -12.56 -22.87
N TRP A 179 -11.95 -12.18 -24.02
CA TRP A 179 -10.72 -11.39 -24.08
C TRP A 179 -10.87 -10.05 -23.33
N TYR A 180 -12.05 -9.44 -23.38
CA TYR A 180 -12.32 -8.20 -22.64
C TYR A 180 -12.29 -8.43 -21.13
N MET A 181 -12.87 -9.53 -20.64
CA MET A 181 -12.84 -9.87 -19.22
C MET A 181 -11.42 -10.18 -18.74
N GLU A 182 -10.62 -10.88 -19.54
CA GLU A 182 -9.21 -11.11 -19.22
C GLU A 182 -8.42 -9.78 -19.13
N LEU A 183 -8.65 -8.84 -20.05
CA LEU A 183 -8.05 -7.50 -19.98
C LEU A 183 -8.46 -6.73 -18.73
N ILE A 184 -9.74 -6.79 -18.36
CA ILE A 184 -10.25 -6.16 -17.13
C ILE A 184 -9.61 -6.80 -15.90
N CYS A 185 -9.49 -8.13 -15.86
CA CYS A 185 -8.77 -8.86 -14.81
C CYS A 185 -7.32 -8.38 -14.68
N ILE A 186 -6.61 -8.23 -15.81
CA ILE A 186 -5.22 -7.74 -15.83
C ILE A 186 -5.13 -6.33 -15.25
N LEU A 187 -6.01 -5.42 -15.68
CA LEU A 187 -6.03 -4.04 -15.19
C LEU A 187 -6.33 -3.96 -13.68
N VAL A 188 -7.30 -4.75 -13.20
CA VAL A 188 -7.64 -4.82 -11.78
C VAL A 188 -6.48 -5.38 -10.95
N VAL A 189 -5.81 -6.43 -11.44
CA VAL A 189 -4.62 -6.98 -10.77
C VAL A 189 -3.47 -5.98 -10.75
N LEU A 190 -3.22 -5.25 -11.83
CA LEU A 190 -2.22 -4.18 -11.85
C LEU A 190 -2.55 -3.08 -10.83
N GLY A 191 -3.83 -2.69 -10.73
CA GLY A 191 -4.32 -1.81 -9.66
C GLY A 191 -4.00 -2.35 -8.27
N ALA A 192 -4.30 -3.62 -8.01
CA ALA A 192 -4.02 -4.26 -6.73
C ALA A 192 -2.51 -4.35 -6.39
N ILE A 193 -1.65 -4.63 -7.38
CA ILE A 193 -0.18 -4.71 -7.23
C ILE A 193 0.40 -3.37 -6.74
N THR A 194 -0.12 -2.23 -7.23
CA THR A 194 0.38 -0.90 -6.83
C THR A 194 0.12 -0.60 -5.34
N LYS A 195 -1.12 -0.75 -4.85
CA LYS A 195 -1.46 -0.51 -3.44
C LYS A 195 -0.88 -1.55 -2.49
N SER A 196 -0.72 -2.79 -2.93
CA SER A 196 -0.09 -3.86 -2.12
C SER A 196 1.44 -3.83 -2.16
N ALA A 197 2.03 -2.82 -2.81
CA ALA A 197 3.46 -2.57 -2.90
C ALA A 197 4.28 -3.74 -3.47
N GLN A 198 3.70 -4.53 -4.38
CA GLN A 198 4.44 -5.61 -5.05
C GLN A 198 5.44 -5.02 -6.05
N ILE A 199 6.50 -5.77 -6.41
CA ILE A 199 7.46 -5.41 -7.45
C ILE A 199 6.65 -5.27 -8.73
N PRO A 200 6.81 -4.17 -9.49
CA PRO A 200 7.85 -3.12 -9.37
C PRO A 200 7.62 -2.01 -8.33
N PHE A 201 6.39 -1.78 -7.89
CA PHE A 201 5.97 -0.62 -7.09
C PHE A 201 6.27 -0.73 -5.58
N SER A 202 7.30 -1.45 -5.16
CA SER A 202 7.59 -1.68 -3.74
C SER A 202 8.27 -0.51 -3.01
N SER A 203 8.82 0.46 -3.75
CA SER A 203 9.67 1.52 -3.20
C SER A 203 8.94 2.55 -2.34
N TRP A 204 7.62 2.71 -2.50
CA TRP A 204 6.87 3.76 -1.81
C TRP A 204 6.57 3.41 -0.34
N LEU A 205 6.36 2.13 0.00
CA LEU A 205 5.98 1.70 1.35
C LEU A 205 7.06 2.02 2.41
N PRO A 206 8.35 1.74 2.19
CA PRO A 206 9.43 2.12 3.12
C PRO A 206 9.61 3.63 3.23
N ALA A 207 9.38 4.36 2.13
CA ALA A 207 9.45 5.82 2.11
C ALA A 207 8.30 6.45 2.93
N ALA A 208 7.12 5.84 2.93
CA ALA A 208 5.95 6.30 3.68
C ALA A 208 6.13 6.30 5.20
N MET A 209 7.17 5.63 5.72
CA MET A 209 7.50 5.58 7.15
C MET A 209 8.01 6.92 7.73
N ALA A 210 8.08 7.96 6.90
CA ALA A 210 8.18 9.36 7.35
C ALA A 210 6.95 9.83 8.14
N ALA A 211 5.80 9.18 7.94
CA ALA A 211 4.58 9.42 8.69
C ALA A 211 4.76 9.19 10.21
N PRO A 212 3.94 9.82 11.06
CA PRO A 212 3.95 9.56 12.49
C PRO A 212 3.57 8.10 12.80
N THR A 213 4.08 7.57 13.92
CA THR A 213 3.95 6.14 14.23
C THR A 213 2.51 5.62 14.35
N PRO A 214 1.52 6.35 14.91
CA PRO A 214 0.13 5.89 14.92
C PRO A 214 -0.44 5.71 13.50
N VAL A 215 -0.02 6.55 12.55
CA VAL A 215 -0.41 6.43 11.13
C VAL A 215 0.22 5.20 10.51
N SER A 216 1.52 4.95 10.75
CA SER A 216 2.15 3.74 10.24
C SER A 216 1.51 2.45 10.79
N ALA A 217 1.05 2.48 12.04
CA ALA A 217 0.30 1.38 12.65
C ALA A 217 -1.07 1.18 11.98
N LEU A 218 -1.76 2.25 11.58
CA LEU A 218 -3.08 2.14 10.94
C LEU A 218 -2.94 1.88 9.43
N VAL A 219 -2.40 2.87 8.70
CA VAL A 219 -2.39 2.96 7.24
C VAL A 219 -1.52 1.86 6.62
N HIS A 220 -0.29 1.71 7.09
CA HIS A 220 0.70 0.86 6.39
C HIS A 220 0.70 -0.60 6.86
N SER A 221 -0.02 -0.92 7.94
CA SER A 221 -0.01 -2.27 8.51
C SER A 221 -1.29 -3.06 8.24
N SER A 222 -2.46 -2.42 8.33
CA SER A 222 -3.75 -3.13 8.43
C SER A 222 -4.81 -2.68 7.43
N THR A 223 -4.59 -1.58 6.70
CA THR A 223 -5.64 -0.94 5.90
C THR A 223 -5.25 -0.66 4.46
N LEU A 224 -4.38 0.33 4.20
CA LEU A 224 -4.09 0.77 2.82
C LEU A 224 -3.41 -0.33 2.00
N VAL A 225 -2.41 -1.00 2.57
CA VAL A 225 -1.64 -1.99 1.81
C VAL A 225 -2.43 -3.29 1.62
N THR A 226 -3.29 -3.62 2.59
CA THR A 226 -4.21 -4.76 2.52
C THR A 226 -5.40 -4.49 1.60
N ALA A 227 -5.68 -3.24 1.23
CA ALA A 227 -6.78 -2.89 0.33
C ALA A 227 -6.67 -3.60 -1.03
N GLY A 228 -5.46 -3.64 -1.61
CA GLY A 228 -5.21 -4.36 -2.87
C GLY A 228 -5.43 -5.86 -2.73
N VAL A 229 -4.98 -6.46 -1.62
CA VAL A 229 -5.18 -7.88 -1.30
C VAL A 229 -6.68 -8.18 -1.12
N TYR A 230 -7.40 -7.33 -0.39
CA TYR A 230 -8.85 -7.46 -0.16
C TYR A 230 -9.65 -7.34 -1.46
N LEU A 231 -9.29 -6.39 -2.32
CA LEU A 231 -9.91 -6.23 -3.64
C LEU A 231 -9.78 -7.53 -4.45
N LEU A 232 -8.60 -8.14 -4.47
CA LEU A 232 -8.39 -9.42 -5.14
C LEU A 232 -9.18 -10.55 -4.48
N ILE A 233 -9.24 -10.63 -3.15
CA ILE A 233 -10.06 -11.62 -2.43
C ILE A 233 -11.52 -11.57 -2.91
N ARG A 234 -12.08 -10.37 -3.13
CA ARG A 234 -13.46 -10.19 -3.62
C ARG A 234 -13.62 -10.60 -5.08
N PHE A 235 -12.67 -10.28 -5.94
CA PHE A 235 -12.72 -10.62 -7.36
C PHE A 235 -12.08 -11.97 -7.72
N MET A 236 -11.65 -12.78 -6.74
CA MET A 236 -10.99 -14.06 -7.01
C MET A 236 -11.84 -15.00 -7.83
N ASN A 237 -13.15 -15.01 -7.59
CA ASN A 237 -14.08 -15.83 -8.35
C ASN A 237 -14.00 -15.59 -9.88
N MET A 238 -13.62 -14.38 -10.30
CA MET A 238 -13.45 -14.00 -11.71
C MET A 238 -12.03 -14.26 -12.20
N LEU A 239 -11.03 -14.14 -11.32
CA LEU A 239 -9.62 -14.34 -11.66
C LEU A 239 -9.24 -15.82 -11.81
N GLU A 240 -10.06 -16.75 -11.30
CA GLU A 240 -9.87 -18.19 -11.44
C GLU A 240 -9.46 -18.58 -12.88
N ASN A 241 -8.35 -19.31 -13.02
CA ASN A 241 -7.76 -19.82 -14.27
C ASN A 241 -7.14 -18.80 -15.25
N THR A 242 -7.15 -17.51 -14.94
CA THR A 242 -6.52 -16.50 -15.81
C THR A 242 -4.99 -16.57 -15.79
N PHE A 243 -4.34 -16.21 -16.90
CA PHE A 243 -2.86 -16.16 -16.98
C PHE A 243 -2.24 -15.18 -15.98
N ILE A 244 -2.97 -14.12 -15.61
CA ILE A 244 -2.48 -13.07 -14.70
C ILE A 244 -2.19 -13.60 -13.29
N LEU A 245 -2.90 -14.64 -12.80
CA LEU A 245 -2.60 -15.25 -11.51
C LEU A 245 -1.20 -15.91 -11.51
N LYS A 246 -0.77 -16.48 -12.63
CA LYS A 246 0.60 -17.06 -12.75
C LYS A 246 1.67 -15.97 -12.71
N LEU A 247 1.41 -14.82 -13.34
CA LEU A 247 2.32 -13.67 -13.24
C LEU A 247 2.37 -13.12 -11.82
N LEU A 248 1.20 -12.99 -11.16
CA LEU A 248 1.09 -12.52 -9.79
C LEU A 248 1.84 -13.45 -8.82
N PHE A 249 1.76 -14.78 -9.03
CA PHE A 249 2.54 -15.76 -8.27
C PHE A 249 4.05 -15.47 -8.34
N ILE A 250 4.59 -15.31 -9.55
CA ILE A 250 6.03 -15.04 -9.75
C ILE A 250 6.44 -13.72 -9.07
N LEU A 251 5.67 -12.65 -9.30
CA LEU A 251 5.94 -11.34 -8.71
C LEU A 251 5.89 -11.40 -7.17
N SER A 252 4.94 -12.14 -6.61
CA SER A 252 4.74 -12.26 -5.16
C SER A 252 5.84 -13.05 -4.44
N ILE A 253 6.42 -14.06 -5.08
CA ILE A 253 7.58 -14.78 -4.53
C ILE A 253 8.82 -13.88 -4.55
N MET A 254 9.01 -13.15 -5.65
CA MET A 254 10.15 -12.22 -5.78
C MET A 254 10.06 -11.07 -4.78
N THR A 255 8.86 -10.53 -4.51
CA THR A 255 8.66 -9.49 -3.49
C THR A 255 8.94 -10.00 -2.10
N MET A 256 8.43 -11.19 -1.77
CA MET A 256 8.65 -11.82 -0.48
C MET A 256 10.14 -12.03 -0.20
N LEU A 257 10.92 -12.47 -1.20
CA LEU A 257 12.37 -12.59 -1.12
C LEU A 257 13.08 -11.24 -0.97
N MET A 258 12.78 -10.28 -1.85
CA MET A 258 13.42 -8.96 -1.83
C MET A 258 13.21 -8.27 -0.47
N ALA A 259 11.98 -8.32 0.04
CA ALA A 259 11.60 -7.74 1.32
C ALA A 259 12.30 -8.43 2.49
N GLY A 260 12.38 -9.77 2.49
CA GLY A 260 13.07 -10.54 3.52
C GLY A 260 14.58 -10.27 3.57
N LEU A 261 15.23 -10.14 2.41
CA LEU A 261 16.66 -9.83 2.32
C LEU A 261 16.94 -8.39 2.78
N SER A 262 16.19 -7.41 2.27
CA SER A 262 16.35 -6.00 2.66
C SER A 262 16.11 -5.77 4.15
N ALA A 263 15.11 -6.44 4.74
CA ALA A 263 14.81 -6.37 6.17
C ALA A 263 15.98 -6.83 7.06
N ASN A 264 16.87 -7.70 6.58
CA ASN A 264 18.04 -8.17 7.34
C ASN A 264 19.22 -7.19 7.32
N TYR A 265 19.24 -6.24 6.39
CA TYR A 265 20.31 -5.25 6.28
C TYR A 265 19.90 -3.86 6.74
N GLU A 266 18.61 -3.50 6.73
CA GLU A 266 18.15 -2.22 7.26
C GLU A 266 18.34 -2.09 8.78
N PHE A 267 18.54 -0.86 9.27
CA PHE A 267 18.74 -0.54 10.71
C PHE A 267 17.66 0.35 11.31
N ASP A 268 16.86 1.03 10.49
CA ASP A 268 15.72 1.81 10.95
C ASP A 268 14.58 0.88 11.41
N LEU A 269 14.18 0.97 12.67
CA LEU A 269 13.18 0.07 13.27
C LEU A 269 11.85 0.09 12.50
N LYS A 270 11.33 1.28 12.14
CA LYS A 270 10.09 1.39 11.35
C LYS A 270 10.23 0.77 9.96
N LYS A 271 11.37 0.94 9.29
CA LYS A 271 11.58 0.36 7.95
C LYS A 271 11.68 -1.16 7.97
N ILE A 272 12.22 -1.76 9.03
CA ILE A 272 12.26 -3.23 9.15
C ILE A 272 10.85 -3.78 9.40
N ILE A 273 10.03 -3.12 10.22
CA ILE A 273 8.63 -3.53 10.41
C ILE A 273 7.82 -3.36 9.11
N ALA A 274 8.10 -2.32 8.34
CA ALA A 274 7.53 -2.07 7.02
C ALA A 274 7.96 -3.11 5.96
N LEU A 275 9.25 -3.46 5.90
CA LEU A 275 9.74 -4.50 5.01
C LEU A 275 9.18 -5.87 5.38
N SER A 276 8.97 -6.11 6.66
CA SER A 276 8.32 -7.34 7.09
C SER A 276 6.82 -7.35 6.77
N THR A 277 6.09 -6.22 6.71
CA THR A 277 4.72 -6.21 6.15
C THR A 277 4.75 -6.50 4.65
N LEU A 278 5.68 -5.90 3.91
CA LEU A 278 5.88 -6.19 2.48
C LEU A 278 6.13 -7.68 2.23
N SER A 279 6.95 -8.35 3.05
CA SER A 279 7.18 -9.80 2.92
C SER A 279 5.91 -10.63 3.16
N GLN A 280 5.08 -10.26 4.14
CA GLN A 280 3.84 -10.98 4.45
C GLN A 280 2.75 -10.72 3.41
N LEU A 281 2.71 -9.52 2.82
CA LEU A 281 1.83 -9.22 1.69
C LEU A 281 2.25 -10.00 0.43
N GLY A 282 3.56 -10.15 0.18
CA GLY A 282 4.06 -11.07 -0.85
C GLY A 282 3.59 -12.51 -0.60
N LEU A 283 3.65 -12.99 0.65
CA LEU A 283 3.09 -14.29 1.03
C LEU A 283 1.58 -14.36 0.74
N MET A 284 0.78 -13.38 1.21
CA MET A 284 -0.66 -13.32 0.93
C MET A 284 -1.00 -13.37 -0.56
N MET A 285 -0.28 -12.61 -1.38
CA MET A 285 -0.46 -12.56 -2.83
C MET A 285 -0.10 -13.90 -3.49
N CYS A 286 0.94 -14.59 -3.00
CA CYS A 286 1.33 -15.92 -3.47
C CYS A 286 0.22 -16.96 -3.24
N ILE A 287 -0.38 -16.96 -2.05
CA ILE A 287 -1.50 -17.87 -1.73
C ILE A 287 -2.76 -17.51 -2.51
N LEU A 288 -2.99 -16.22 -2.71
CA LEU A 288 -4.09 -15.73 -3.54
C LEU A 288 -3.98 -16.23 -4.98
N SER A 289 -2.77 -16.24 -5.57
CA SER A 289 -2.56 -16.84 -6.89
C SER A 289 -2.78 -18.35 -6.97
N LEU A 290 -2.82 -19.04 -5.83
CA LEU A 290 -3.18 -20.45 -5.71
C LEU A 290 -4.70 -20.69 -5.56
N ASN A 291 -5.52 -19.65 -5.74
CA ASN A 291 -6.98 -19.67 -5.55
C ASN A 291 -7.44 -19.96 -4.10
N LEU A 292 -6.56 -19.81 -3.11
CA LEU A 292 -6.88 -20.07 -1.69
C LEU A 292 -7.37 -18.81 -0.96
N LYS A 293 -8.52 -18.28 -1.40
CA LYS A 293 -9.06 -16.98 -0.91
C LYS A 293 -9.36 -16.94 0.60
N ILE A 294 -9.95 -18.00 1.16
CA ILE A 294 -10.37 -18.05 2.58
C ILE A 294 -9.15 -18.05 3.50
N LEU A 295 -8.14 -18.84 3.14
CA LEU A 295 -6.87 -18.89 3.83
C LEU A 295 -6.20 -17.51 3.78
N CYS A 296 -6.10 -16.87 2.61
CA CYS A 296 -5.48 -15.55 2.52
C CYS A 296 -6.22 -14.52 3.38
N PHE A 297 -7.55 -14.55 3.36
CA PHE A 297 -8.36 -13.68 4.21
C PHE A 297 -8.04 -13.91 5.70
N PHE A 298 -7.98 -15.17 6.14
CA PHE A 298 -7.61 -15.52 7.51
C PHE A 298 -6.20 -15.01 7.90
N HIS A 299 -5.21 -15.15 7.03
CA HIS A 299 -3.88 -14.59 7.28
C HIS A 299 -3.90 -13.05 7.33
N LEU A 300 -4.69 -12.39 6.47
CA LEU A 300 -4.87 -10.94 6.49
C LEU A 300 -5.40 -10.46 7.85
N LEU A 301 -6.40 -11.15 8.43
CA LEU A 301 -6.94 -10.81 9.75
C LEU A 301 -5.88 -10.95 10.85
N THR A 302 -5.20 -12.09 10.90
CA THR A 302 -4.18 -12.35 11.94
C THR A 302 -2.99 -11.41 11.81
N HIS A 303 -2.55 -11.12 10.58
CA HIS A 303 -1.48 -10.17 10.27
C HIS A 303 -1.78 -8.76 10.77
N ALA A 304 -2.99 -8.25 10.54
CA ALA A 304 -3.38 -6.93 10.98
C ALA A 304 -3.26 -6.78 12.53
N MET A 305 -3.60 -7.84 13.28
CA MET A 305 -3.51 -7.83 14.75
C MET A 305 -2.07 -7.69 15.25
N PHE A 306 -1.16 -8.60 14.87
CA PHE A 306 0.20 -8.57 15.42
C PHE A 306 1.05 -7.44 14.82
N LYS A 307 0.80 -7.00 13.58
CA LYS A 307 1.55 -5.88 12.98
C LYS A 307 1.20 -4.54 13.56
N SER A 308 -0.09 -4.28 13.81
CA SER A 308 -0.49 -3.02 14.47
C SER A 308 0.12 -2.94 15.86
N MET A 309 0.16 -4.04 16.61
CA MET A 309 0.87 -4.14 17.89
C MET A 309 2.37 -3.83 17.76
N LEU A 310 3.07 -4.41 16.77
CA LEU A 310 4.50 -4.15 16.54
C LEU A 310 4.79 -2.67 16.26
N PHE A 311 3.98 -2.00 15.43
CA PHE A 311 4.14 -0.57 15.15
C PHE A 311 3.82 0.33 16.35
N MET A 312 2.87 -0.05 17.22
CA MET A 312 2.61 0.68 18.46
C MET A 312 3.76 0.53 19.46
N CYS A 313 4.27 -0.69 19.66
CA CYS A 313 5.43 -0.93 20.52
C CYS A 313 6.65 -0.16 20.01
N ALA A 314 6.90 -0.20 18.69
CA ALA A 314 7.92 0.57 18.01
C ALA A 314 7.80 2.07 18.26
N GLY A 315 6.58 2.62 18.20
CA GLY A 315 6.34 4.04 18.42
C GLY A 315 6.73 4.51 19.82
N ILE A 316 6.44 3.71 20.84
CA ILE A 316 6.85 4.02 22.23
C ILE A 316 8.36 3.87 22.38
N MET A 317 8.97 2.82 21.82
CA MET A 317 10.43 2.67 21.83
C MET A 317 11.13 3.90 21.22
N ILE A 318 10.59 4.44 20.13
CA ILE A 318 11.13 5.64 19.46
C ILE A 318 10.93 6.89 20.34
N HIS A 319 9.73 7.07 20.91
CA HIS A 319 9.43 8.21 21.77
C HIS A 319 10.30 8.22 23.04
N MET A 320 10.52 7.04 23.62
CA MET A 320 11.37 6.82 24.79
C MET A 320 12.85 7.13 24.53
N LEU A 321 13.29 7.05 23.28
CA LEU A 321 14.67 7.25 22.86
C LEU A 321 14.89 8.59 22.14
N LEU A 322 14.10 9.62 22.50
CA LEU A 322 14.20 10.96 21.92
C LEU A 322 14.12 10.96 20.38
N ASN A 323 13.17 10.19 19.83
CA ASN A 323 12.94 10.02 18.40
C ASN A 323 14.05 9.31 17.60
N ASN A 324 14.99 8.64 18.29
CA ASN A 324 15.94 7.75 17.62
C ASN A 324 15.27 6.48 17.10
N GLN A 325 15.37 6.24 15.79
CA GLN A 325 14.79 5.06 15.13
C GLN A 325 15.82 3.95 14.86
N ASP A 326 17.10 4.24 15.05
CA ASP A 326 18.21 3.35 14.75
C ASP A 326 18.34 2.24 15.82
N ILE A 327 18.20 0.98 15.42
CA ILE A 327 18.25 -0.16 16.35
C ILE A 327 19.62 -0.32 17.02
N ARG A 328 20.69 0.20 16.41
CA ARG A 328 22.05 0.13 16.96
C ARG A 328 22.20 0.90 18.28
N PHE A 329 21.31 1.86 18.52
CA PHE A 329 21.21 2.61 19.77
C PHE A 329 20.11 2.07 20.68
N MET A 330 19.36 1.05 20.25
CA MET A 330 18.37 0.33 21.06
C MET A 330 19.06 -0.86 21.72
N GLY A 331 19.32 -0.80 23.03
CA GLY A 331 20.01 -1.87 23.74
C GLY A 331 19.49 -2.12 25.15
N SER A 332 19.24 -3.38 25.50
CA SER A 332 18.80 -3.83 26.82
C SER A 332 17.61 -3.03 27.38
N LEU A 333 16.61 -2.74 26.53
CA LEU A 333 15.39 -2.05 26.97
C LEU A 333 14.66 -2.87 28.05
N VAL A 334 14.89 -4.19 28.13
CA VAL A 334 14.18 -5.13 29.03
C VAL A 334 14.28 -4.72 30.49
N LYS A 335 15.40 -4.11 30.87
CA LYS A 335 15.63 -3.65 32.23
C LYS A 335 14.80 -2.41 32.59
N PHE A 336 14.36 -1.64 31.60
CA PHE A 336 13.67 -0.37 31.81
C PHE A 336 12.16 -0.48 31.59
N SER A 337 11.71 -1.14 30.52
CA SER A 337 10.30 -1.27 30.14
C SER A 337 9.92 -2.72 29.81
N PRO A 338 9.85 -3.61 30.83
CA PRO A 338 9.68 -5.05 30.60
C PRO A 338 8.36 -5.39 29.87
N LEU A 339 7.28 -4.68 30.18
CA LEU A 339 5.97 -4.93 29.59
C LEU A 339 5.91 -4.55 28.10
N LEU A 340 6.50 -3.42 27.72
CA LEU A 340 6.62 -2.98 26.33
C LEU A 340 7.33 -4.05 25.48
N ILE A 341 8.40 -4.61 26.02
CA ILE A 341 9.24 -5.54 25.28
C ILE A 341 8.65 -6.93 25.28
N MET A 342 7.95 -7.33 26.34
CA MET A 342 7.10 -8.52 26.30
C MET A 342 6.11 -8.44 25.13
N ASN A 343 5.37 -7.33 25.00
CA ASN A 343 4.42 -7.14 23.89
C ASN A 343 5.12 -7.15 22.52
N PHE A 344 6.24 -6.44 22.38
CA PHE A 344 7.02 -6.40 21.14
C PHE A 344 7.52 -7.80 20.74
N ASN A 345 8.02 -8.56 21.72
CA ASN A 345 8.57 -9.88 21.50
C ASN A 345 7.50 -10.92 21.17
N ILE A 346 6.33 -10.86 21.82
CA ILE A 346 5.17 -11.68 21.45
C ILE A 346 4.76 -11.41 19.99
N GLY A 347 4.78 -10.14 19.56
CA GLY A 347 4.51 -9.77 18.17
C GLY A 347 5.52 -10.34 17.19
N ASN A 348 6.81 -10.30 17.53
CA ASN A 348 7.87 -10.86 16.70
C ASN A 348 7.78 -12.40 16.61
N LEU A 349 7.44 -13.08 17.71
CA LEU A 349 7.22 -14.52 17.72
C LEU A 349 5.98 -14.92 16.92
N ALA A 350 4.91 -14.12 17.01
CA ALA A 350 3.71 -14.31 16.19
C ALA A 350 4.04 -14.15 14.69
N LEU A 351 4.88 -13.18 14.32
CA LEU A 351 5.33 -13.00 12.93
C LEU A 351 6.19 -14.16 12.41
N CYS A 352 7.03 -14.75 13.27
CA CYS A 352 7.79 -15.95 12.93
C CYS A 352 6.82 -17.10 12.57
N GLY A 353 5.70 -17.21 13.30
CA GLY A 353 4.81 -18.36 13.25
C GLY A 353 5.18 -19.42 14.29
N MET A 354 5.65 -19.00 15.47
CA MET A 354 5.89 -19.93 16.58
C MET A 354 4.60 -20.65 16.99
N PRO A 355 4.68 -21.92 17.39
CA PRO A 355 3.49 -22.74 17.68
C PRO A 355 2.58 -22.07 18.71
N PHE A 356 1.27 -22.23 18.53
CA PHE A 356 0.18 -21.68 19.35
C PHE A 356 -0.05 -20.17 19.28
N LEU A 357 0.82 -19.37 18.67
CA LEU A 357 0.55 -17.94 18.43
C LEU A 357 -0.33 -17.74 17.19
N ALA A 358 -0.96 -16.57 17.05
CA ALA A 358 -1.91 -16.32 15.95
C ALA A 358 -1.32 -16.52 14.55
N GLY A 359 -0.02 -16.24 14.36
CA GLY A 359 0.64 -16.41 13.07
C GLY A 359 0.91 -17.87 12.69
N PHE A 360 1.02 -18.80 13.65
CA PHE A 360 1.22 -20.22 13.36
C PHE A 360 0.02 -20.80 12.63
N TYR A 361 -1.17 -20.55 13.17
CA TYR A 361 -2.43 -21.07 12.61
C TYR A 361 -2.62 -20.68 11.14
N SER A 362 -2.21 -19.48 10.73
CA SER A 362 -2.32 -19.08 9.33
C SER A 362 -1.10 -19.52 8.54
N LYS A 363 0.11 -19.10 8.94
CA LYS A 363 1.33 -19.23 8.13
C LYS A 363 1.76 -20.69 7.94
N ASP A 364 1.59 -21.56 8.94
CA ASP A 364 1.92 -22.99 8.80
C ASP A 364 0.97 -23.65 7.79
N LEU A 365 -0.35 -23.45 7.95
CA LEU A 365 -1.37 -23.94 7.00
C LEU A 365 -1.10 -23.45 5.56
N MET A 366 -0.66 -22.20 5.38
CA MET A 366 -0.28 -21.70 4.05
C MET A 366 0.88 -22.46 3.44
N SER A 367 1.92 -22.71 4.25
CA SER A 367 3.10 -23.42 3.78
C SER A 367 2.80 -24.87 3.46
N GLU A 368 1.91 -25.52 4.20
CA GLU A 368 1.41 -26.87 3.91
C GLU A 368 0.61 -26.91 2.61
N MET A 369 -0.28 -25.94 2.40
CA MET A 369 -1.03 -25.85 1.15
C MET A 369 -0.12 -25.59 -0.04
N PHE A 370 0.91 -24.75 0.12
CA PHE A 370 1.91 -24.55 -0.92
C PHE A 370 2.66 -25.85 -1.26
N LEU A 371 2.99 -26.68 -0.27
CA LEU A 371 3.62 -28.00 -0.46
C LEU A 371 2.70 -29.00 -1.15
N PHE A 372 1.39 -28.91 -0.90
CA PHE A 372 0.41 -29.76 -1.55
C PHE A 372 0.34 -29.50 -3.06
N TYR A 373 0.53 -28.25 -3.49
CA TYR A 373 0.68 -27.91 -4.90
C TYR A 373 2.06 -28.32 -5.44
N LYS A 374 2.07 -28.95 -6.62
CA LYS A 374 3.30 -29.38 -7.29
C LYS A 374 3.95 -28.20 -8.01
N PHE A 375 4.94 -27.58 -7.38
CA PHE A 375 5.73 -26.49 -7.96
C PHE A 375 7.14 -26.92 -8.38
N ASN A 376 7.76 -26.11 -9.25
CA ASN A 376 9.17 -26.25 -9.57
C ASN A 376 10.05 -26.05 -8.33
N LEU A 377 11.19 -26.77 -8.31
CA LEU A 377 12.18 -26.70 -7.23
C LEU A 377 12.66 -25.28 -6.92
N ILE A 378 12.76 -24.40 -7.93
CA ILE A 378 13.17 -23.01 -7.75
C ILE A 378 12.15 -22.23 -6.92
N PHE A 379 10.86 -22.31 -7.26
CA PHE A 379 9.81 -21.63 -6.51
C PHE A 379 9.67 -22.19 -5.10
N PHE A 380 9.83 -23.50 -4.95
CA PHE A 380 9.90 -24.14 -3.65
C PHE A 380 11.03 -23.56 -2.79
N PHE A 381 12.25 -23.50 -3.32
CA PHE A 381 13.40 -22.97 -2.58
C PHE A 381 13.20 -21.50 -2.21
N PHE A 382 12.76 -20.67 -3.14
CA PHE A 382 12.50 -19.26 -2.89
C PHE A 382 11.42 -19.02 -1.83
N PHE A 383 10.34 -19.80 -1.87
CA PHE A 383 9.28 -19.69 -0.88
C PHE A 383 9.80 -20.02 0.52
N PHE A 384 10.43 -21.18 0.71
CA PHE A 384 10.93 -21.60 2.02
C PHE A 384 12.11 -20.78 2.54
N PHE A 385 13.03 -20.37 1.65
CA PHE A 385 14.13 -19.49 2.01
C PHE A 385 13.59 -18.16 2.54
N SER A 386 12.55 -17.61 1.92
CA SER A 386 11.95 -16.36 2.39
C SER A 386 11.24 -16.51 3.75
N ILE A 387 10.60 -17.65 4.03
CA ILE A 387 10.08 -17.97 5.36
C ILE A 387 11.23 -18.00 6.38
N GLY A 388 12.36 -18.63 6.05
CA GLY A 388 13.57 -18.58 6.87
C GLY A 388 14.10 -17.16 7.10
N LEU A 389 14.09 -16.31 6.07
CA LEU A 389 14.48 -14.89 6.20
C LEU A 389 13.56 -14.13 7.14
N THR A 390 12.27 -14.47 7.20
CA THR A 390 11.33 -13.84 8.15
C THR A 390 11.74 -14.07 9.60
N VAL A 391 12.22 -15.28 9.90
CA VAL A 391 12.75 -15.62 11.21
C VAL A 391 14.09 -14.95 11.49
N ALA A 392 14.92 -14.79 10.45
CA ALA A 392 16.22 -14.16 10.63
C ALA A 392 16.11 -12.69 11.07
N TYR A 393 15.28 -11.88 10.41
CA TYR A 393 15.19 -10.46 10.77
C TYR A 393 14.42 -10.23 12.07
N THR A 394 13.45 -11.10 12.43
CA THR A 394 12.76 -10.99 13.71
C THR A 394 13.68 -11.33 14.86
N LEU A 395 14.47 -12.39 14.76
CA LEU A 395 15.45 -12.68 15.81
C LEU A 395 16.48 -11.59 15.92
N ARG A 396 16.95 -11.04 14.80
CA ARG A 396 17.86 -9.90 14.82
C ARG A 396 17.26 -8.75 15.63
N LEU A 397 15.99 -8.41 15.41
CA LEU A 397 15.26 -7.40 16.21
C LEU A 397 15.18 -7.78 17.70
N MET A 398 14.85 -9.03 18.01
CA MET A 398 14.76 -9.56 19.38
C MET A 398 16.11 -9.49 20.11
N MET A 399 17.21 -9.80 19.42
CA MET A 399 18.54 -9.77 20.00
C MET A 399 18.98 -8.34 20.35
N TYR A 400 18.66 -7.36 19.49
CA TYR A 400 18.92 -5.96 19.80
C TYR A 400 18.06 -5.43 20.96
N SER A 401 16.79 -5.83 21.05
CA SER A 401 15.92 -5.38 22.15
C SER A 401 16.30 -5.98 23.52
N ILE A 402 16.67 -7.27 23.56
CA ILE A 402 16.93 -8.02 24.81
C ILE A 402 18.39 -8.01 25.23
N PHE A 403 19.30 -8.47 24.35
CA PHE A 403 20.64 -8.91 24.75
C PHE A 403 21.74 -7.89 24.48
N PHE A 404 21.45 -6.86 23.68
CA PHE A 404 22.46 -5.88 23.34
C PHE A 404 22.78 -4.96 24.52
N ASN A 405 24.05 -4.57 24.65
CA ASN A 405 24.50 -3.67 25.71
C ASN A 405 23.77 -2.31 25.60
N VAL A 406 23.61 -1.66 26.75
CA VAL A 406 22.97 -0.35 26.85
C VAL A 406 23.80 0.66 26.05
N ASN A 407 23.30 1.07 24.88
CA ASN A 407 23.95 2.00 23.94
C ASN A 407 23.17 3.31 23.79
N PHE A 408 22.41 3.68 24.82
CA PHE A 408 21.64 4.91 24.87
C PHE A 408 22.53 6.14 25.05
N PHE A 409 21.98 7.30 24.72
CA PHE A 409 22.57 8.56 25.17
C PHE A 409 22.54 8.64 26.70
N CYS A 410 23.54 9.30 27.29
CA CYS A 410 23.71 9.34 28.75
C CYS A 410 22.55 10.00 29.51
N LEU A 411 21.73 10.83 28.85
CA LEU A 411 20.66 11.61 29.46
C LEU A 411 19.30 11.21 28.85
N LEU A 412 18.69 10.16 29.39
CA LEU A 412 17.45 9.59 28.89
C LEU A 412 16.46 9.32 30.02
N SER A 413 15.25 9.89 29.90
CA SER A 413 14.12 9.63 30.79
C SER A 413 13.21 8.59 30.17
N ILE A 414 13.35 7.34 30.61
CA ILE A 414 12.54 6.22 30.12
C ILE A 414 11.32 6.08 31.05
N TYR A 415 10.13 6.48 30.59
CA TYR A 415 8.86 6.31 31.29
C TYR A 415 7.74 5.73 30.41
N ASP A 416 7.15 4.61 30.84
CA ASP A 416 6.00 3.99 30.18
C ASP A 416 4.69 4.63 30.65
N ASN A 417 3.86 5.09 29.71
CA ASN A 417 2.51 5.56 30.04
C ASN A 417 1.51 4.42 30.04
N TYR A 418 0.75 4.31 31.14
CA TYR A 418 -0.30 3.30 31.32
C TYR A 418 -1.31 3.25 30.17
N ASN A 419 -1.77 4.41 29.65
CA ASN A 419 -2.76 4.43 28.56
C ASN A 419 -2.22 3.77 27.28
N MET A 420 -0.97 4.03 26.91
CA MET A 420 -0.37 3.41 25.71
C MET A 420 -0.16 1.92 25.91
N VAL A 421 0.25 1.54 27.13
CA VAL A 421 0.41 0.14 27.53
C VAL A 421 -0.90 -0.64 27.42
N ILE A 422 -2.02 -0.06 27.89
CA ILE A 422 -3.33 -0.72 27.87
C ILE A 422 -3.78 -1.02 26.43
N SER A 423 -3.64 -0.08 25.48
CA SER A 423 -4.03 -0.34 24.09
C SER A 423 -3.21 -1.45 23.46
N MET A 424 -1.91 -1.50 23.74
CA MET A 424 -1.05 -2.57 23.25
C MET A 424 -1.36 -3.92 23.90
N PHE A 425 -1.64 -3.94 25.20
CA PHE A 425 -1.98 -5.16 25.92
C PHE A 425 -3.25 -5.82 25.37
N PHE A 426 -4.25 -5.02 25.01
CA PHE A 426 -5.47 -5.53 24.37
C PHE A 426 -5.15 -6.21 23.02
N LEU A 427 -4.31 -5.58 22.18
CA LEU A 427 -3.86 -6.18 20.92
C LEU A 427 -2.95 -7.40 21.13
N MET A 428 -2.16 -7.42 22.21
CA MET A 428 -1.35 -8.58 22.58
C MET A 428 -2.24 -9.79 22.85
N MET A 429 -3.29 -9.64 23.66
CA MET A 429 -4.24 -10.73 23.93
C MET A 429 -4.88 -11.27 22.65
N LEU A 430 -5.19 -10.41 21.69
CA LEU A 430 -5.68 -10.81 20.37
C LEU A 430 -4.62 -11.51 19.52
N SER A 431 -3.35 -11.11 19.61
CA SER A 431 -2.25 -11.78 18.90
C SER A 431 -1.92 -13.16 19.49
N LEU A 432 -2.25 -13.40 20.75
CA LEU A 432 -2.11 -14.70 21.42
C LEU A 432 -3.28 -15.62 21.06
N PHE A 433 -4.51 -15.21 21.38
CA PHE A 433 -5.68 -16.09 21.28
C PHE A 433 -6.47 -15.93 19.98
N GLY A 434 -6.42 -14.75 19.35
CA GLY A 434 -7.28 -14.40 18.22
C GLY A 434 -7.11 -15.31 17.02
N GLY A 435 -5.90 -15.82 16.74
CA GLY A 435 -5.69 -16.78 15.66
C GLY A 435 -6.41 -18.11 15.90
N SER A 436 -6.32 -18.68 17.11
CA SER A 436 -7.02 -19.91 17.46
C SER A 436 -8.55 -19.76 17.39
N ILE A 437 -9.07 -18.65 17.95
CA ILE A 437 -10.50 -18.35 17.93
C ILE A 437 -10.98 -18.20 16.48
N LEU A 438 -10.26 -17.44 15.66
CA LEU A 438 -10.61 -17.25 14.24
C LEU A 438 -10.49 -18.54 13.43
N THR A 439 -9.55 -19.45 13.72
CA THR A 439 -9.50 -20.75 13.01
C THR A 439 -10.74 -21.59 13.26
N TRP A 440 -11.16 -21.68 14.52
CA TRP A 440 -12.33 -22.48 14.90
C TRP A 440 -13.62 -21.87 14.36
N LEU A 441 -13.66 -20.54 14.19
CA LEU A 441 -14.81 -19.85 13.60
C LEU A 441 -14.86 -20.01 12.08
N ILE A 442 -13.76 -19.75 11.35
CA ILE A 442 -13.79 -19.65 9.89
C ILE A 442 -13.76 -21.04 9.22
N PHE A 443 -12.98 -21.99 9.75
CA PHE A 443 -12.82 -23.31 9.15
C PHE A 443 -13.75 -24.33 9.84
N PHE A 444 -15.03 -24.33 9.45
CA PHE A 444 -15.99 -25.35 9.91
C PHE A 444 -15.67 -26.75 9.38
N ASN A 445 -15.08 -26.83 8.18
CA ASN A 445 -14.71 -28.10 7.56
C ASN A 445 -13.24 -28.41 7.80
N LEU A 446 -12.97 -29.64 8.24
CA LEU A 446 -11.61 -30.18 8.32
C LEU A 446 -11.05 -30.34 6.91
N ILE A 447 -10.09 -29.49 6.54
CA ILE A 447 -9.37 -29.63 5.28
C ILE A 447 -8.29 -30.69 5.48
N PHE A 448 -8.45 -31.86 4.86
CA PHE A 448 -7.47 -32.94 4.97
C PHE A 448 -6.30 -32.68 4.02
N ILE A 449 -5.12 -32.38 4.58
CA ILE A 449 -3.88 -32.16 3.82
C ILE A 449 -3.03 -33.43 3.90
N TYR A 450 -2.86 -34.13 2.77
CA TYR A 450 -2.00 -35.32 2.70
C TYR A 450 -0.56 -34.92 2.32
N LEU A 451 0.34 -34.92 3.30
CA LEU A 451 1.76 -34.62 3.12
C LEU A 451 2.62 -35.76 3.69
N TYR A 452 3.72 -36.08 3.00
CA TYR A 452 4.75 -36.93 3.57
C TYR A 452 5.43 -36.23 4.77
N ILE A 453 5.81 -37.01 5.78
CA ILE A 453 6.45 -36.53 7.02
C ILE A 453 7.63 -35.59 6.73
N TYR A 454 8.46 -35.92 5.73
CA TYR A 454 9.59 -35.08 5.33
C TYR A 454 9.16 -33.67 4.91
N PHE A 455 8.08 -33.54 4.12
CA PHE A 455 7.57 -32.23 3.69
C PHE A 455 6.99 -31.43 4.84
N LYS A 456 6.29 -32.07 5.79
CA LYS A 456 5.77 -31.37 6.97
C LYS A 456 6.90 -30.80 7.83
N PHE A 457 8.01 -31.52 7.99
CA PHE A 457 9.18 -31.03 8.72
C PHE A 457 9.98 -29.95 7.97
N MET A 458 9.80 -29.75 6.65
CA MET A 458 10.55 -28.74 5.90
C MET A 458 10.34 -27.33 6.45
N VAL A 459 9.12 -26.98 6.85
CA VAL A 459 8.81 -25.67 7.45
C VAL A 459 9.72 -25.42 8.65
N ILE A 460 9.78 -26.39 9.58
CA ILE A 460 10.57 -26.30 10.81
C ILE A 460 12.07 -26.24 10.50
N ILE A 461 12.55 -27.02 9.52
CA ILE A 461 13.96 -27.00 9.09
C ILE A 461 14.34 -25.60 8.60
N PHE A 462 13.59 -25.00 7.68
CA PHE A 462 13.90 -23.67 7.17
C PHE A 462 13.75 -22.56 8.21
N MET A 463 12.78 -22.69 9.12
CA MET A 463 12.65 -21.80 10.28
C MET A 463 13.91 -21.88 11.16
N SER A 464 14.44 -23.08 11.41
CA SER A 464 15.66 -23.28 12.22
C SER A 464 16.92 -22.73 11.56
N LEU A 465 17.06 -22.90 10.23
CA LEU A 465 18.15 -22.29 9.45
C LEU A 465 18.07 -20.76 9.49
N GLY A 466 16.85 -20.22 9.40
CA GLY A 466 16.58 -18.80 9.60
C GLY A 466 17.02 -18.32 10.98
N LEU A 467 16.80 -19.12 12.03
CA LEU A 467 17.23 -18.76 13.38
C LEU A 467 18.75 -18.62 13.47
N LEU A 468 19.47 -19.61 12.94
CA LEU A 468 20.93 -19.59 12.89
C LEU A 468 21.43 -18.37 12.10
N PHE A 469 20.86 -18.11 10.92
CA PHE A 469 21.24 -16.97 10.09
C PHE A 469 21.04 -15.62 10.80
N GLY A 470 19.92 -15.43 11.50
CA GLY A 470 19.67 -14.21 12.28
C GLY A 470 20.71 -13.98 13.39
N MET A 471 21.09 -15.05 14.11
CA MET A 471 22.15 -14.99 15.14
C MET A 471 23.51 -14.67 14.54
N PHE A 472 23.84 -15.25 13.37
CA PHE A 472 25.05 -14.91 12.64
C PHE A 472 25.05 -13.43 12.26
N MET A 473 23.99 -12.92 11.63
CA MET A 473 23.89 -11.51 11.21
C MET A 473 24.12 -10.52 12.36
N PHE A 474 23.66 -10.83 13.57
CA PHE A 474 23.92 -10.01 14.75
C PHE A 474 25.41 -10.00 15.15
N LYS A 475 26.09 -11.17 15.14
CA LYS A 475 27.51 -11.30 15.52
C LYS A 475 28.48 -10.81 14.45
N LEU A 476 28.07 -10.79 13.18
CA LEU A 476 28.92 -10.46 12.03
C LEU A 476 29.46 -9.02 12.04
N LYS A 477 28.98 -8.15 12.94
CA LYS A 477 29.48 -6.77 13.11
C LYS A 477 31.00 -6.69 13.31
N ASN A 478 31.63 -7.74 13.85
CA ASN A 478 33.06 -7.75 14.17
C ASN A 478 33.93 -8.55 13.19
N PHE A 479 33.36 -9.38 12.31
CA PHE A 479 34.12 -10.44 11.62
C PHE A 479 34.28 -10.28 10.09
N ILE A 480 33.49 -9.43 9.41
CA ILE A 480 33.52 -9.38 7.94
C ILE A 480 34.45 -8.29 7.41
N ASN A 481 35.15 -8.63 6.32
CA ASN A 481 35.89 -7.70 5.48
C ASN A 481 34.99 -6.52 5.03
N LYS A 482 35.29 -5.30 5.52
CA LYS A 482 34.37 -4.14 5.47
C LYS A 482 33.88 -3.78 4.06
N LYS A 483 34.69 -3.97 3.01
CA LYS A 483 34.36 -3.56 1.63
C LYS A 483 33.26 -4.42 0.98
N ILE A 484 33.41 -5.75 1.01
CA ILE A 484 32.43 -6.67 0.39
C ILE A 484 31.09 -6.58 1.11
N PHE A 485 31.13 -6.50 2.45
CA PHE A 485 29.92 -6.30 3.24
C PHE A 485 29.21 -4.99 2.90
N LEU A 486 29.96 -3.90 2.64
CA LEU A 486 29.38 -2.61 2.25
C LEU A 486 28.58 -2.73 0.94
N ILE A 487 29.11 -3.46 -0.05
CA ILE A 487 28.44 -3.63 -1.36
C ILE A 487 27.12 -4.38 -1.17
N PHE A 488 27.14 -5.51 -0.45
CA PHE A 488 25.92 -6.26 -0.17
C PHE A 488 24.93 -5.48 0.69
N TYR A 489 25.43 -4.73 1.68
CA TYR A 489 24.62 -3.84 2.50
C TYR A 489 23.90 -2.77 1.64
N PHE A 490 24.61 -2.13 0.72
CA PHE A 490 24.00 -1.13 -0.16
C PHE A 490 23.00 -1.75 -1.13
N PHE A 491 23.30 -2.91 -1.72
CA PHE A 491 22.41 -3.58 -2.66
C PHE A 491 21.13 -4.10 -1.99
N PHE A 492 21.28 -4.87 -0.91
CA PHE A 492 20.14 -5.46 -0.21
C PHE A 492 19.37 -4.40 0.60
N GLY A 493 20.06 -3.49 1.30
CA GLY A 493 19.40 -2.42 2.06
C GLY A 493 18.52 -1.54 1.19
N LYS A 494 19.02 -1.12 0.01
CA LYS A 494 18.26 -0.27 -0.93
C LYS A 494 17.26 -1.04 -1.82
N MET A 495 16.82 -2.24 -1.42
CA MET A 495 15.82 -3.04 -2.15
C MET A 495 16.17 -3.26 -3.62
N PHE A 496 17.33 -3.85 -3.89
CA PHE A 496 17.84 -4.07 -5.26
C PHE A 496 17.92 -2.79 -6.10
N TYR A 497 18.16 -1.65 -5.45
CA TYR A 497 18.14 -0.32 -6.05
C TYR A 497 16.81 0.10 -6.70
N MET A 498 15.70 -0.57 -6.41
CA MET A 498 14.37 -0.23 -6.94
C MET A 498 13.99 1.25 -6.73
N PRO A 499 14.20 1.87 -5.55
CA PRO A 499 13.89 3.29 -5.37
C PRO A 499 14.62 4.17 -6.38
N TYR A 500 15.89 3.88 -6.68
CA TYR A 500 16.69 4.65 -7.64
C TYR A 500 16.26 4.40 -9.09
N LEU A 501 15.92 3.16 -9.44
CA LEU A 501 15.41 2.83 -10.78
C LEU A 501 14.11 3.60 -11.07
N PHE A 502 13.17 3.61 -10.13
CA PHE A 502 11.91 4.34 -10.33
C PHE A 502 12.07 5.86 -10.23
N SER A 503 12.77 6.36 -9.21
CA SER A 503 12.82 7.80 -8.97
C SER A 503 13.77 8.54 -9.91
N TYR A 504 14.90 7.93 -10.28
CA TYR A 504 15.95 8.60 -11.06
C TYR A 504 15.80 8.28 -12.55
N MET A 505 15.82 7.01 -12.94
CA MET A 505 15.87 6.65 -14.36
C MET A 505 14.58 7.01 -15.12
N LEU A 506 13.41 6.69 -14.56
CA LEU A 506 12.15 6.97 -15.24
C LEU A 506 11.84 8.47 -15.27
N ASN A 507 11.92 9.16 -14.12
CA ASN A 507 11.52 10.56 -14.05
C ASN A 507 12.42 11.49 -14.88
N LEU A 508 13.74 11.21 -14.96
CA LEU A 508 14.65 12.05 -15.75
C LEU A 508 14.28 12.07 -17.22
N TYR A 509 13.94 10.92 -17.80
CA TYR A 509 13.55 10.83 -19.20
C TYR A 509 12.30 11.68 -19.49
N TYR A 510 11.28 11.57 -18.64
CA TYR A 510 10.04 12.34 -18.82
C TYR A 510 10.23 13.85 -18.59
N ILE A 511 11.06 14.27 -17.63
CA ILE A 511 11.34 15.70 -17.38
C ILE A 511 12.13 16.32 -18.55
N ILE A 512 13.10 15.57 -19.09
CA ILE A 512 13.85 16.03 -20.27
C ILE A 512 12.91 16.15 -21.48
N PHE A 513 12.03 15.17 -21.67
CA PHE A 513 11.04 15.21 -22.74
C PHE A 513 10.05 16.37 -22.57
N SER A 514 9.53 16.63 -21.36
CA SER A 514 8.62 17.76 -21.12
C SER A 514 9.29 19.11 -21.42
N ASN A 515 10.56 19.28 -21.04
CA ASN A 515 11.32 20.50 -21.34
C ASN A 515 11.56 20.64 -22.85
N TYR A 516 11.81 19.54 -23.56
CA TYR A 516 11.95 19.57 -25.01
C TYR A 516 10.63 19.97 -25.70
N MET A 517 9.50 19.42 -25.26
CA MET A 517 8.17 19.77 -25.79
C MET A 517 7.85 21.24 -25.54
N LEU A 518 8.09 21.77 -24.34
CA LEU A 518 7.88 23.19 -24.02
C LEU A 518 8.73 24.11 -24.91
N ASN A 519 10.03 23.83 -25.03
CA ASN A 519 10.94 24.72 -25.75
C ASN A 519 10.76 24.66 -27.27
N MET A 520 10.56 23.46 -27.82
CA MET A 520 10.51 23.28 -29.26
C MET A 520 9.09 23.46 -29.81
N LEU A 521 8.08 22.86 -29.17
CA LEU A 521 6.71 22.93 -29.68
C LEU A 521 6.00 24.19 -29.22
N ASP A 522 5.83 24.36 -27.89
CA ASP A 522 4.97 25.41 -27.35
C ASP A 522 5.56 26.80 -27.58
N LEU A 523 6.80 27.02 -27.14
CA LEU A 523 7.50 28.30 -27.31
C LEU A 523 8.15 28.47 -28.70
N GLY A 524 8.25 27.40 -29.49
CA GLY A 524 8.96 27.40 -30.76
C GLY A 524 8.01 27.37 -31.96
N TRP A 525 7.67 26.15 -32.40
CA TRP A 525 6.89 25.92 -33.63
C TRP A 525 5.47 26.50 -33.55
N LEU A 526 4.78 26.38 -32.42
CA LEU A 526 3.42 26.90 -32.27
C LEU A 526 3.39 28.44 -32.29
N GLU A 527 4.33 29.12 -31.64
CA GLU A 527 4.44 30.59 -31.74
C GLU A 527 4.81 31.06 -33.15
N LYS A 528 5.71 30.32 -33.82
CA LYS A 528 6.12 30.62 -35.20
C LYS A 528 4.99 30.39 -36.21
N LEU A 529 4.17 29.36 -36.04
CA LEU A 529 2.99 29.10 -36.90
C LEU A 529 1.81 30.00 -36.55
N GLY A 530 1.68 30.38 -35.28
CA GLY A 530 0.61 31.24 -34.77
C GLY A 530 0.91 32.72 -34.91
N SER A 531 0.90 33.43 -33.78
CA SER A 531 0.88 34.89 -33.73
C SER A 531 2.15 35.55 -34.26
N GLN A 532 3.35 35.04 -33.94
CA GLN A 532 4.59 35.69 -34.36
C GLN A 532 4.86 35.53 -35.86
N GLY A 533 4.51 34.37 -36.42
CA GLY A 533 4.59 34.15 -37.86
C GLY A 533 3.67 35.07 -38.63
N LEU A 534 2.39 35.07 -38.25
CA LEU A 534 1.38 35.96 -38.85
C LEU A 534 1.76 37.43 -38.73
N TYR A 535 2.23 37.86 -37.56
CA TYR A 535 2.69 39.24 -37.35
C TYR A 535 3.84 39.62 -38.30
N LYS A 536 4.84 38.74 -38.44
CA LYS A 536 5.97 38.98 -39.37
C LYS A 536 5.51 39.03 -40.82
N GLU A 537 4.57 38.17 -41.22
CA GLU A 537 4.02 38.22 -42.58
C GLU A 537 3.16 39.47 -42.82
N PHE A 538 2.35 39.89 -41.84
CA PHE A 538 1.59 41.15 -41.94
C PHE A 538 2.51 42.37 -42.03
N ILE A 539 3.62 42.42 -41.29
CA ILE A 539 4.61 43.50 -41.42
C ILE A 539 5.23 43.50 -42.82
N LYS A 540 5.59 42.33 -43.36
CA LYS A 540 6.14 42.25 -44.73
C LYS A 540 5.13 42.74 -45.76
N LEU A 541 3.87 42.33 -45.65
CA LEU A 541 2.78 42.78 -46.52
C LEU A 541 2.53 44.29 -46.39
N SER A 542 2.52 44.84 -45.18
CA SER A 542 2.33 46.29 -44.97
C SER A 542 3.50 47.10 -45.54
N ASN A 543 4.73 46.62 -45.38
CA ASN A 543 5.91 47.27 -45.94
C ASN A 543 5.89 47.24 -47.47
N PHE A 544 5.49 46.12 -48.07
CA PHE A 544 5.32 46.01 -49.51
C PHE A 544 4.25 46.99 -50.05
N ASN A 545 3.10 47.11 -49.38
CA ASN A 545 2.09 48.11 -49.72
C ASN A 545 2.63 49.54 -49.62
N ASN A 546 3.39 49.86 -48.56
CA ASN A 546 3.98 51.19 -48.42
C ASN A 546 4.93 51.54 -49.57
N TYR A 547 5.75 50.59 -50.05
CA TYR A 547 6.60 50.81 -51.22
C TYR A 547 5.81 51.12 -52.49
N ILE A 548 4.66 50.46 -52.70
CA ILE A 548 3.77 50.76 -53.84
C ILE A 548 3.19 52.18 -53.73
N HIS A 549 2.82 52.61 -52.51
CA HIS A 549 2.27 53.95 -52.29
C HIS A 549 3.30 55.07 -52.43
N LEU A 550 4.54 54.87 -51.96
CA LEU A 550 5.55 55.93 -51.85
C LEU A 550 6.00 56.52 -53.19
N ASN A 551 5.97 55.77 -54.28
CA ASN A 551 6.60 56.22 -55.53
C ASN A 551 5.69 57.02 -56.49
N ASN A 552 4.39 57.14 -56.23
CA ASN A 552 3.46 57.24 -57.36
C ASN A 552 2.33 58.27 -57.23
N LEU A 553 2.58 59.47 -56.69
CA LEU A 553 1.67 60.61 -56.89
C LEU A 553 1.35 60.83 -58.39
N LYS A 554 2.36 60.67 -59.26
CA LYS A 554 2.20 60.79 -60.72
C LYS A 554 1.30 59.69 -61.30
N ILE A 555 1.40 58.45 -60.82
CA ILE A 555 0.53 57.37 -61.29
C ILE A 555 -0.88 57.50 -60.71
N TYR A 556 -1.06 57.93 -59.45
CA TYR A 556 -2.40 58.23 -58.92
C TYR A 556 -3.09 59.35 -59.71
N LEU A 557 -2.35 60.40 -60.08
CA LEU A 557 -2.85 61.46 -60.97
C LEU A 557 -3.16 60.91 -62.37
N PHE A 558 -2.30 60.07 -62.95
CA PHE A 558 -2.55 59.44 -64.25
C PHE A 558 -3.80 58.55 -64.22
N MET A 559 -4.00 57.76 -63.16
CA MET A 559 -5.21 56.96 -62.97
C MET A 559 -6.46 57.83 -62.83
N PHE A 560 -6.38 58.95 -62.12
CA PHE A 560 -7.47 59.94 -62.05
C PHE A 560 -7.78 60.56 -63.41
N VAL A 561 -6.75 60.92 -64.19
CA VAL A 561 -6.92 61.48 -65.55
C VAL A 561 -7.49 60.45 -66.50
N MET A 562 -7.02 59.19 -66.47
CA MET A 562 -7.59 58.11 -67.27
C MET A 562 -9.05 57.82 -66.89
N PHE A 563 -9.41 57.95 -65.60
CA PHE A 563 -10.79 57.84 -65.15
C PHE A 563 -11.65 59.00 -65.66
N PHE A 564 -11.14 60.23 -65.65
CA PHE A 564 -11.81 61.37 -66.29
C PHE A 564 -11.99 61.17 -67.79
N PHE A 565 -10.97 60.68 -68.51
CA PHE A 565 -11.12 60.33 -69.92
C PHE A 565 -12.15 59.24 -70.15
N PHE A 566 -12.20 58.21 -69.31
CA PHE A 566 -13.24 57.18 -69.38
C PHE A 566 -14.63 57.77 -69.16
N ILE A 567 -14.79 58.66 -68.18
CA ILE A 567 -16.06 59.37 -67.93
C ILE A 567 -16.44 60.23 -69.15
N ILE A 568 -15.50 60.95 -69.76
CA ILE A 568 -15.73 61.77 -70.96
C ILE A 568 -16.02 60.90 -72.20
N PHE A 569 -15.53 59.67 -72.27
CA PHE A 569 -15.83 58.75 -73.37
C PHE A 569 -17.22 58.10 -73.23
N PHE A 570 -17.76 58.06 -72.01
CA PHE A 570 -19.10 57.52 -71.70
C PHE A 570 -20.20 58.59 -71.58
N LEU A 571 -19.85 59.86 -71.35
CA LEU A 571 -20.72 61.04 -71.49
C LEU A 571 -20.75 61.51 -72.95
#